data_AF-A0A261BJI7-F1
#
_entry.id   AF-A0A261BJI7-F1
#
_cell.length_a   1.000
_cell.length_b   1.000
_cell.length_c   1.000
_cell.angle_alpha   90.00
_cell.angle_beta   90.00
_cell.angle_gamma   90.00
#
_symmetry.space_group_name_H-M   'P 1'
#
loop_
_entity.id
_entity.type
_entity.pdbx_description
1 polymer ?
#
loop_
_entity_poly.entity_id
_entity_poly.type
_entity_poly.pdbx_seq_one_letter_code
_entity_poly.pdbx_strand_id
1 'polypeptide(L)'
;NSTHRNEPMKQETAFDAMKSSVQTIAFIFSCFSNLILIFLICTKSPKRLGSYKYLMVYFCVFAICFSVLDILLQPYILSAGPGFIVITEIKNTFLGSFGETCLLSSLCGCFGCILATIAIHFIFRYFALERKGKLRYFQGQYLIGWLSIPGIVGAVWTIVTVYFCAPNDITMEYSRQLMKDHYQIDLNNVTYIGSIYFIKDGKGKSVPNEFALLGMGILFSIMDAVTQQIE
;
A
#
# COMPACT_ATOMS: atom_id res chain seq x y z
N ASN A 1 23.12 31.40 27.85
CA ASN A 1 22.88 30.05 27.31
C ASN A 1 21.47 29.93 26.78
N SER A 2 21.25 30.43 25.56
CA SER A 2 19.93 30.50 24.92
C SER A 2 20.09 30.21 23.44
N THR A 3 20.60 29.01 23.13
CA THR A 3 20.98 28.65 21.75
C THR A 3 20.77 27.17 21.44
N HIS A 4 19.64 26.57 21.86
CA HIS A 4 19.31 25.19 21.46
C HIS A 4 17.80 24.86 21.39
N ARG A 5 16.88 25.84 21.33
CA ARG A 5 15.42 25.57 21.33
C ARG A 5 14.69 25.89 20.01
N ASN A 6 15.40 26.20 18.92
CA ASN A 6 14.76 26.60 17.65
C ASN A 6 15.04 25.65 16.47
N GLU A 7 15.81 24.58 16.66
CA GLU A 7 16.16 23.63 15.59
C GLU A 7 15.12 22.52 15.29
N PRO A 8 14.38 21.92 16.25
CA PRO A 8 13.50 20.80 15.93
C PRO A 8 12.30 21.20 15.06
N MET A 9 11.70 22.37 15.33
CA MET A 9 10.52 22.88 14.62
C MET A 9 10.79 23.23 13.14
N LYS A 10 12.03 23.64 12.82
CA LYS A 10 12.44 23.96 11.44
C LYS A 10 12.72 22.71 10.61
N GLN A 11 13.25 21.66 11.23
CA GLN A 11 13.62 20.42 10.57
C GLN A 11 12.39 19.56 10.24
N GLU A 12 11.40 19.55 11.12
CA GLU A 12 10.08 18.91 10.91
C GLU A 12 9.36 19.54 9.71
N THR A 13 9.23 20.88 9.69
CA THR A 13 8.61 21.62 8.58
C THR A 13 9.33 21.39 7.23
N ALA A 14 10.67 21.32 7.23
CA ALA A 14 11.44 21.09 6.02
C ALA A 14 11.26 19.67 5.47
N PHE A 15 11.18 18.66 6.35
CA PHE A 15 10.91 17.28 5.98
C PHE A 15 9.52 17.13 5.36
N ASP A 16 8.49 17.73 5.97
CA ASP A 16 7.12 17.67 5.45
C ASP A 16 6.98 18.41 4.12
N ALA A 17 7.61 19.59 3.97
CA ALA A 17 7.64 20.31 2.71
C ALA A 17 8.33 19.50 1.60
N MET A 18 9.44 18.84 1.92
CA MET A 18 10.15 17.96 0.99
C MET A 18 9.29 16.75 0.61
N LYS A 19 8.68 16.08 1.59
CA LYS A 19 7.80 14.92 1.37
C LYS A 19 6.64 15.30 0.45
N SER A 20 5.91 16.36 0.79
CA SER A 20 4.78 16.87 0.00
C SER A 20 5.20 17.23 -1.43
N SER A 21 6.38 17.84 -1.60
CA SER A 21 6.93 18.16 -2.93
C SER A 21 7.22 16.88 -3.74
N VAL A 22 7.87 15.89 -3.11
CA VAL A 22 8.19 14.61 -3.76
C VAL A 22 6.91 13.85 -4.14
N GLN A 23 5.92 13.78 -3.25
CA GLN A 23 4.64 13.14 -3.53
C GLN A 23 3.89 13.82 -4.68
N THR A 24 3.89 15.15 -4.72
CA THR A 24 3.26 15.92 -5.79
C THR A 24 3.93 15.65 -7.14
N ILE A 25 5.27 15.67 -7.19
CA ILE A 25 6.03 15.36 -8.41
C ILE A 25 5.78 13.92 -8.85
N ALA A 26 5.81 12.96 -7.91
CA ALA A 26 5.55 11.56 -8.18
C ALA A 26 4.13 11.33 -8.70
N PHE A 27 3.14 12.02 -8.14
CA PHE A 27 1.76 11.98 -8.60
C PHE A 27 1.62 12.49 -10.04
N ILE A 28 2.17 13.68 -10.34
CA ILE A 28 2.12 14.26 -11.70
C ILE A 28 2.80 13.32 -12.69
N PHE A 29 3.99 12.82 -12.35
CA PHE A 29 4.75 11.89 -13.18
C PHE A 29 3.99 10.57 -13.40
N SER A 30 3.43 9.99 -12.34
CA SER A 30 2.63 8.77 -12.40
C SER A 30 1.42 8.95 -13.31
N CYS A 31 0.63 10.01 -13.11
CA CYS A 31 -0.52 10.30 -13.96
C CYS A 31 -0.12 10.48 -15.42
N PHE A 32 0.87 11.33 -15.68
CA PHE A 32 1.33 11.62 -17.04
C PHE A 32 1.85 10.37 -17.76
N SER A 33 2.74 9.62 -17.12
CA SER A 33 3.35 8.42 -17.71
C SER A 33 2.32 7.31 -17.94
N ASN A 34 1.45 7.02 -16.96
CA ASN A 34 0.43 5.99 -17.08
C ASN A 34 -0.65 6.37 -18.11
N LEU A 35 -1.02 7.65 -18.23
CA LEU A 35 -1.96 8.10 -19.28
C LEU A 35 -1.36 7.99 -20.68
N ILE A 36 -0.09 8.35 -20.86
CA ILE A 36 0.63 8.12 -22.13
C ILE A 36 0.68 6.63 -22.43
N LEU A 37 0.98 5.80 -21.43
CA LEU A 37 1.05 4.36 -21.62
C LEU A 37 -0.30 3.79 -22.06
N ILE A 38 -1.40 4.19 -21.42
CA ILE A 38 -2.76 3.84 -21.84
C ILE A 38 -3.01 4.29 -23.28
N PHE A 39 -2.68 5.53 -23.64
CA PHE A 39 -2.83 6.06 -24.98
C PHE A 39 -2.06 5.23 -26.02
N LEU A 40 -0.80 4.89 -25.75
CA LEU A 40 0.05 4.06 -26.61
C LEU A 40 -0.47 2.62 -26.73
N ILE A 41 -0.96 2.04 -25.63
CA ILE A 41 -1.55 0.70 -25.63
C ILE A 41 -2.81 0.67 -26.51
N CYS A 42 -3.66 1.70 -26.42
CA CYS A 42 -4.87 1.77 -27.21
C CYS A 42 -4.61 2.03 -28.70
N THR A 43 -3.62 2.87 -29.03
CA THR A 43 -3.42 3.36 -30.41
C THR A 43 -2.31 2.64 -31.20
N LYS A 44 -1.24 2.20 -30.54
CA LYS A 44 -0.01 1.69 -31.18
C LYS A 44 0.33 0.24 -30.82
N SER A 45 -0.45 -0.42 -29.97
CA SER A 45 -0.16 -1.80 -29.56
C SER A 45 -0.24 -2.79 -30.73
N PRO A 46 0.82 -3.58 -31.01
CA PRO A 46 0.80 -4.55 -32.09
C PRO A 46 -0.22 -5.67 -31.87
N LYS A 47 -0.84 -6.15 -32.96
CA LYS A 47 -1.90 -7.18 -32.93
C LYS A 47 -1.49 -8.48 -32.22
N ARG A 48 -0.19 -8.81 -32.20
CA ARG A 48 0.37 -9.97 -31.49
C ARG A 48 0.19 -9.94 -29.97
N LEU A 49 0.00 -8.78 -29.36
CA LEU A 49 -0.30 -8.65 -27.93
C LEU A 49 -1.74 -9.08 -27.61
N GLY A 50 -2.64 -9.11 -28.61
CA GLY A 50 -4.01 -9.59 -28.45
C GLY A 50 -4.72 -8.97 -27.25
N SER A 51 -5.29 -9.82 -26.40
CA SER A 51 -6.03 -9.41 -25.21
C SER A 51 -5.14 -9.05 -24.01
N TYR A 52 -3.85 -9.39 -24.01
CA TYR A 52 -2.95 -9.05 -22.91
C TYR A 52 -2.76 -7.53 -22.71
N LYS A 53 -3.00 -6.72 -23.75
CA LYS A 53 -3.02 -5.25 -23.65
C LYS A 53 -3.97 -4.73 -22.56
N TYR A 54 -5.05 -5.45 -22.26
CA TYR A 54 -5.99 -5.08 -21.20
C TYR A 54 -5.37 -5.20 -19.81
N LEU A 55 -4.45 -6.15 -19.60
CA LEU A 55 -3.70 -6.26 -18.35
C LEU A 55 -2.74 -5.08 -18.15
N MET A 56 -2.12 -4.61 -19.23
CA MET A 56 -1.27 -3.41 -19.16
C MET A 56 -2.09 -2.14 -18.86
N VAL A 57 -3.28 -2.00 -19.46
CA VAL A 57 -4.19 -0.89 -19.11
C VAL A 57 -4.65 -0.99 -17.66
N TYR A 58 -4.97 -2.21 -17.20
CA TYR A 58 -5.35 -2.48 -15.82
C TYR A 58 -4.26 -2.03 -14.84
N PHE A 59 -2.99 -2.39 -15.08
CA PHE A 59 -1.85 -1.89 -14.30
C PHE A 59 -1.82 -0.36 -14.22
N CYS A 60 -1.97 0.32 -15.35
CA CYS A 60 -1.93 1.79 -15.41
C CYS A 60 -3.06 2.42 -14.58
N VAL A 61 -4.27 1.86 -14.64
CA VAL A 61 -5.42 2.34 -13.86
C VAL A 61 -5.13 2.22 -12.37
N PHE A 62 -4.65 1.07 -11.90
CA PHE A 62 -4.30 0.88 -10.48
C PHE A 62 -3.13 1.76 -10.04
N ALA A 63 -2.13 2.00 -10.89
CA ALA A 63 -1.03 2.91 -10.59
C ALA A 63 -1.51 4.36 -10.44
N ILE A 64 -2.45 4.81 -11.29
CA ILE A 64 -3.07 6.13 -11.15
C ILE A 64 -3.90 6.18 -9.86
N CYS A 65 -4.76 5.20 -9.60
CA CYS A 65 -5.56 5.12 -8.37
C CYS A 65 -4.68 5.15 -7.11
N PHE A 66 -3.59 4.39 -7.09
CA PHE A 66 -2.61 4.40 -6.00
C PHE A 66 -2.02 5.80 -5.81
N SER A 67 -1.58 6.46 -6.90
CA SER A 67 -0.99 7.81 -6.79
C SER A 67 -1.99 8.87 -6.33
N VAL A 68 -3.27 8.74 -6.69
CA VAL A 68 -4.35 9.60 -6.20
C VAL A 68 -4.55 9.37 -4.70
N LEU A 69 -4.61 8.12 -4.25
CA LEU A 69 -4.74 7.82 -2.82
C LEU A 69 -3.51 8.29 -2.02
N ASP A 70 -2.30 8.17 -2.57
CA ASP A 70 -1.06 8.59 -1.90
C ASP A 70 -1.02 10.10 -1.67
N ILE A 71 -1.36 10.91 -2.67
CA ILE A 71 -1.39 12.37 -2.52
C ILE A 71 -2.58 12.83 -1.65
N LEU A 72 -3.71 12.12 -1.72
CA LEU A 72 -4.87 12.43 -0.90
C LEU A 72 -4.58 12.15 0.57
N LEU A 73 -3.98 11.00 0.89
CA LEU A 73 -3.79 10.52 2.26
C LEU A 73 -2.48 10.96 2.90
N GLN A 74 -1.46 11.30 2.11
CA GLN A 74 -0.12 11.65 2.57
C GLN A 74 0.39 10.76 3.72
N PRO A 75 0.37 9.43 3.56
CA PRO A 75 0.66 8.51 4.65
C PRO A 75 2.11 8.67 5.15
N TYR A 76 2.32 8.49 6.44
CA TYR A 76 3.64 8.37 7.05
C TYR A 76 3.79 6.97 7.62
N ILE A 77 4.84 6.27 7.21
CA ILE A 77 5.16 4.95 7.72
C ILE A 77 6.21 5.11 8.81
N LEU A 78 5.83 4.82 10.05
CA LEU A 78 6.71 4.82 11.20
C LEU A 78 6.94 3.38 11.66
N SER A 79 8.18 2.94 11.63
CA SER A 79 8.60 1.65 12.17
C SER A 79 9.30 1.87 13.49
N ALA A 80 8.71 1.41 14.59
CA ALA A 80 9.19 1.70 15.93
C ALA A 80 9.01 0.49 16.85
N GLY A 81 10.11 0.05 17.46
CA GLY A 81 10.11 -1.08 18.38
C GLY A 81 9.55 -2.36 17.73
N PRO A 82 8.58 -3.04 18.37
CA PRO A 82 8.04 -4.32 17.91
C PRO A 82 6.93 -4.17 16.86
N GLY A 83 6.92 -3.12 16.04
CA GLY A 83 5.83 -2.94 15.07
C GLY A 83 6.05 -1.81 14.08
N PHE A 84 5.10 -1.66 13.16
CA PHE A 84 5.01 -0.52 12.25
C PHE A 84 3.60 0.05 12.27
N ILE A 85 3.52 1.35 12.07
CA ILE A 85 2.28 2.11 12.03
C ILE A 85 2.34 3.01 10.79
N VAL A 86 1.25 3.02 10.03
CA VAL A 86 1.00 3.94 8.94
C VAL A 86 -0.02 4.95 9.44
N ILE A 87 0.40 6.21 9.59
CA ILE A 87 -0.44 7.32 10.06
C ILE A 87 -0.80 8.25 8.89
N THR A 88 -1.96 8.88 8.95
CA THR A 88 -2.40 9.95 8.05
C THR A 88 -3.03 11.07 8.88
N GLU A 89 -2.69 12.33 8.56
CA GLU A 89 -3.12 13.51 9.32
C GLU A 89 -4.56 13.95 9.03
N ILE A 90 -5.24 13.28 8.11
CA ILE A 90 -6.56 13.71 7.66
C ILE A 90 -7.58 13.39 8.75
N LYS A 91 -8.22 14.46 9.23
CA LYS A 91 -9.46 14.42 10.02
C LYS A 91 -10.54 15.23 9.29
N ASN A 92 -11.79 14.81 9.48
CA ASN A 92 -13.01 15.47 9.00
C ASN A 92 -13.23 15.44 7.49
N THR A 93 -12.83 14.35 6.82
CA THR A 93 -13.48 14.05 5.54
C THR A 93 -14.96 13.67 5.78
N PHE A 94 -15.81 13.93 4.79
CA PHE A 94 -17.25 13.55 4.82
C PHE A 94 -17.49 12.06 5.14
N LEU A 95 -16.45 11.24 5.05
CA LEU A 95 -16.46 9.77 5.22
C LEU A 95 -16.28 9.30 6.67
N GLY A 96 -15.89 10.17 7.61
CA GLY A 96 -15.64 9.82 9.01
C GLY A 96 -14.41 8.92 9.24
N SER A 97 -14.10 8.62 10.50
CA SER A 97 -12.87 7.89 10.88
C SER A 97 -12.77 6.49 10.25
N PHE A 98 -13.88 5.74 10.20
CA PHE A 98 -13.89 4.43 9.54
C PHE A 98 -13.62 4.54 8.03
N GLY A 99 -14.19 5.56 7.38
CA GLY A 99 -13.95 5.80 5.95
C GLY A 99 -12.48 6.14 5.66
N GLU A 100 -11.83 6.92 6.52
CA GLU A 100 -10.40 7.22 6.42
C GLU A 100 -9.54 5.95 6.59
N THR A 101 -9.88 5.08 7.56
CA THR A 101 -9.25 3.76 7.71
C THR A 101 -9.44 2.90 6.46
N CYS A 102 -10.63 2.90 5.85
CA CYS A 102 -10.87 2.18 4.60
C CYS A 102 -10.07 2.75 3.43
N LEU A 103 -9.91 4.07 3.32
CA LEU A 103 -9.10 4.70 2.29
C LEU A 103 -7.62 4.35 2.46
N LEU A 104 -7.09 4.45 3.68
CA LEU A 104 -5.71 4.07 3.97
C LEU A 104 -5.44 2.59 3.75
N SER A 105 -6.40 1.74 4.10
CA SER A 105 -6.33 0.30 3.82
C SER A 105 -6.45 -0.02 2.33
N SER A 106 -7.21 0.79 1.57
CA SER A 106 -7.32 0.68 0.12
C SER A 106 -6.01 1.07 -0.57
N LEU A 107 -5.28 2.06 -0.05
CA LEU A 107 -3.93 2.39 -0.53
C LEU A 107 -3.00 1.17 -0.43
N CYS A 108 -2.98 0.51 0.73
CA CYS A 108 -2.23 -0.74 0.92
C CYS A 108 -2.71 -1.86 -0.01
N GLY A 109 -4.02 -1.97 -0.25
CA GLY A 109 -4.58 -2.94 -1.19
C GLY A 109 -4.17 -2.68 -2.64
N CYS A 110 -4.14 -1.41 -3.07
CA CYS A 110 -3.64 -1.03 -4.38
C CYS A 110 -2.18 -1.43 -4.57
N PHE A 111 -1.36 -1.33 -3.52
CA PHE A 111 0.02 -1.85 -3.56
C PHE A 111 0.05 -3.36 -3.82
N GLY A 112 -0.80 -4.14 -3.14
CA GLY A 112 -0.98 -5.57 -3.40
C GLY A 112 -1.42 -5.87 -4.84
N CYS A 113 -2.39 -5.12 -5.38
CA CYS A 113 -2.81 -5.24 -6.79
C CYS A 113 -1.64 -5.02 -7.75
N ILE A 114 -0.85 -3.97 -7.52
CA ILE A 114 0.30 -3.61 -8.37
C ILE A 114 1.34 -4.73 -8.36
N LEU A 115 1.69 -5.25 -7.18
CA LEU A 115 2.63 -6.38 -7.04
C LEU A 115 2.16 -7.63 -7.78
N ALA A 116 0.90 -8.03 -7.58
CA ALA A 116 0.33 -9.18 -8.27
C ALA A 116 0.31 -8.98 -9.79
N THR A 117 -0.03 -7.78 -10.26
CA THR A 117 -0.04 -7.46 -11.69
C THR A 117 1.37 -7.52 -12.29
N ILE A 118 2.39 -7.04 -11.57
CA ILE A 118 3.80 -7.16 -11.98
C ILE A 118 4.20 -8.64 -12.12
N ALA A 119 3.85 -9.49 -11.15
CA ALA A 119 4.13 -10.93 -11.25
C ALA A 119 3.47 -11.57 -12.47
N ILE A 120 2.20 -11.25 -12.76
CA ILE A 120 1.51 -11.76 -13.97
C ILE A 120 2.21 -11.27 -15.24
N HIS A 121 2.70 -10.03 -15.27
CA HIS A 121 3.51 -9.54 -16.39
C HIS A 121 4.79 -10.35 -16.59
N PHE A 122 5.46 -10.78 -15.51
CA PHE A 122 6.61 -11.67 -15.59
C PHE A 122 6.22 -13.05 -16.15
N ILE A 123 5.16 -13.67 -15.64
CA ILE A 123 4.65 -14.96 -16.14
C ILE A 123 4.33 -14.87 -17.65
N PHE A 124 3.66 -13.80 -18.08
CA PHE A 124 3.37 -13.58 -19.49
C PHE A 124 4.64 -13.51 -20.34
N ARG A 125 5.64 -12.74 -19.88
CA ARG A 125 6.93 -12.61 -20.58
C ARG A 125 7.64 -13.96 -20.67
N TYR A 126 7.63 -14.74 -19.60
CA TYR A 126 8.20 -16.09 -19.59
C TYR A 126 7.55 -17.00 -20.64
N PHE A 127 6.21 -17.07 -20.70
CA PHE A 127 5.52 -17.87 -21.72
C PHE A 127 5.74 -17.36 -23.15
N ALA A 128 5.93 -16.04 -23.34
CA ALA A 128 6.27 -15.47 -24.64
C ALA A 128 7.67 -15.88 -25.12
N LEU A 129 8.63 -16.04 -24.19
CA LEU A 129 9.97 -16.50 -24.48
C LEU A 129 10.04 -18.00 -24.74
N GLU A 130 9.25 -18.80 -24.02
CA GLU A 130 9.23 -20.26 -24.17
C GLU A 130 8.76 -20.70 -25.57
N ARG A 131 8.00 -19.86 -26.28
CA ARG A 131 7.48 -20.10 -27.65
C ARG A 131 6.68 -21.40 -27.85
N LYS A 132 6.27 -22.10 -26.78
CA LYS A 132 5.47 -23.35 -26.81
C LYS A 132 3.96 -23.13 -26.97
N GLY A 133 3.51 -21.98 -27.47
CA GLY A 133 2.08 -21.70 -27.67
C GLY A 133 1.25 -21.46 -26.40
N LYS A 134 1.87 -21.39 -25.20
CA LYS A 134 1.19 -21.13 -23.92
C LYS A 134 0.55 -19.74 -23.81
N LEU A 135 0.79 -18.84 -24.77
CA LEU A 135 0.12 -17.53 -24.83
C LEU A 135 -1.40 -17.61 -24.95
N ARG A 136 -1.95 -18.77 -25.32
CA ARG A 136 -3.40 -19.00 -25.38
C ARG A 136 -4.08 -18.84 -24.01
N TYR A 137 -3.36 -19.04 -22.91
CA TYR A 137 -3.88 -18.81 -21.54
C TYR A 137 -4.09 -17.33 -21.22
N PHE A 138 -3.56 -16.41 -22.03
CA PHE A 138 -3.76 -14.96 -21.89
C PHE A 138 -4.77 -14.40 -22.91
N GLN A 139 -5.59 -15.28 -23.50
CA GLN A 139 -6.59 -14.93 -24.50
C GLN A 139 -7.99 -15.34 -24.07
N GLY A 140 -9.00 -14.58 -24.50
CA GLY A 140 -10.42 -14.90 -24.26
C GLY A 140 -10.79 -14.95 -22.78
N GLN A 141 -11.54 -15.98 -22.38
CA GLN A 141 -12.08 -16.13 -21.02
C GLN A 141 -10.99 -16.32 -19.94
N TYR A 142 -9.85 -16.92 -20.28
CA TYR A 142 -8.74 -17.09 -19.34
C TYR A 142 -8.13 -15.76 -18.89
N LEU A 143 -8.20 -14.72 -19.73
CA LEU A 143 -7.76 -13.37 -19.37
C LEU A 143 -8.57 -12.79 -18.21
N ILE A 144 -9.87 -13.09 -18.13
CA ILE A 144 -10.73 -12.63 -17.03
C ILE A 144 -10.22 -13.23 -15.71
N GLY A 145 -9.82 -14.51 -15.74
CA GLY A 145 -9.14 -15.14 -14.61
C GLY A 145 -7.88 -14.37 -14.20
N TRP A 146 -6.99 -14.07 -15.15
CA TRP A 146 -5.78 -13.30 -14.87
C TRP A 146 -6.03 -11.88 -14.36
N LEU A 147 -7.10 -11.21 -14.83
CA LEU A 147 -7.49 -9.88 -14.34
C LEU A 147 -8.12 -9.93 -12.94
N SER A 148 -8.77 -11.04 -12.59
CA SER A 148 -9.38 -11.21 -11.26
C SER A 148 -8.35 -11.40 -10.16
N ILE A 149 -7.21 -12.04 -10.46
CA ILE A 149 -6.18 -12.37 -9.46
C ILE A 149 -5.65 -11.11 -8.75
N PRO A 150 -5.16 -10.05 -9.43
CA PRO A 150 -4.69 -8.85 -8.76
C PRO A 150 -5.78 -8.16 -7.94
N GLY A 151 -7.01 -8.11 -8.46
CA GLY A 151 -8.14 -7.53 -7.76
C GLY A 151 -8.49 -8.27 -6.48
N ILE A 152 -8.45 -9.61 -6.50
CA ILE A 152 -8.64 -10.45 -5.31
C ILE A 152 -7.50 -10.24 -4.32
N VAL A 153 -6.23 -10.21 -4.78
CA VAL A 153 -5.08 -9.96 -3.92
C VAL A 153 -5.20 -8.62 -3.21
N GLY A 154 -5.53 -7.54 -3.93
CA GLY A 154 -5.74 -6.23 -3.31
C GLY A 154 -6.94 -6.19 -2.37
N ALA A 155 -8.04 -6.84 -2.72
CA ALA A 155 -9.22 -6.91 -1.86
C ALA A 155 -8.92 -7.66 -0.55
N VAL A 156 -8.25 -8.82 -0.63
CA VAL A 156 -7.81 -9.56 0.56
C VAL A 156 -6.85 -8.70 1.39
N TRP A 157 -5.91 -8.02 0.75
CA TRP A 157 -4.98 -7.14 1.45
C TRP A 157 -5.72 -6.01 2.18
N THR A 158 -6.67 -5.34 1.53
CA THR A 158 -7.51 -4.30 2.16
C THR A 158 -8.36 -4.85 3.31
N ILE A 159 -8.97 -6.02 3.13
CA ILE A 159 -9.75 -6.66 4.20
C ILE A 159 -8.83 -6.96 5.38
N VAL A 160 -7.66 -7.53 5.15
CA VAL A 160 -6.71 -7.86 6.20
C VAL A 160 -6.25 -6.59 6.93
N THR A 161 -5.95 -5.51 6.22
CA THR A 161 -5.52 -4.25 6.86
C THR A 161 -6.65 -3.57 7.64
N VAL A 162 -7.89 -3.59 7.14
CA VAL A 162 -9.05 -3.05 7.87
C VAL A 162 -9.37 -3.89 9.11
N TYR A 163 -9.32 -5.21 9.04
CA TYR A 163 -9.72 -6.05 10.18
C TYR A 163 -8.60 -6.27 11.19
N PHE A 164 -7.38 -6.53 10.73
CA PHE A 164 -6.26 -6.93 11.59
C PHE A 164 -5.31 -5.80 11.97
N CYS A 165 -5.22 -4.76 11.13
CA CYS A 165 -4.31 -3.63 11.36
C CYS A 165 -5.04 -2.35 11.76
N ALA A 166 -6.37 -2.34 11.79
CA ALA A 166 -7.11 -1.22 12.36
C ALA A 166 -6.91 -1.16 13.88
N PRO A 167 -6.88 0.06 14.44
CA PRO A 167 -6.67 0.24 15.86
C PRO A 167 -7.82 -0.35 16.68
N ASN A 168 -7.47 -1.15 17.68
CA ASN A 168 -8.37 -1.60 18.75
C ASN A 168 -8.01 -0.85 20.04
N ASP A 169 -8.90 -0.79 21.03
CA ASP A 169 -8.73 0.06 22.23
C ASP A 169 -7.38 -0.14 22.94
N ILE A 170 -6.94 -1.39 23.07
CA ILE A 170 -5.67 -1.77 23.71
C ILE A 170 -4.47 -1.37 22.85
N THR A 171 -4.51 -1.72 21.56
CA THR A 171 -3.44 -1.41 20.61
C THR A 171 -3.31 0.10 20.42
N MET A 172 -4.41 0.84 20.58
CA MET A 172 -4.45 2.28 20.46
C MET A 172 -3.73 2.99 21.59
N GLU A 173 -4.02 2.62 22.83
CA GLU A 173 -3.33 3.21 23.97
C GLU A 173 -1.83 2.91 23.93
N TYR A 174 -1.45 1.68 23.56
CA TYR A 174 -0.04 1.30 23.41
C TYR A 174 0.65 2.04 22.27
N SER A 175 0.01 2.12 21.10
CA SER A 175 0.52 2.90 19.95
C SER A 175 0.70 4.37 20.32
N ARG A 176 -0.24 4.93 21.08
CA ARG A 176 -0.21 6.34 21.52
C ARG A 176 0.95 6.61 22.43
N GLN A 177 1.19 5.75 23.43
CA GLN A 177 2.33 5.88 24.33
C GLN A 177 3.65 5.74 23.55
N LEU A 178 3.75 4.73 22.68
CA LEU A 178 4.95 4.50 21.87
C LEU A 178 5.26 5.70 20.96
N MET A 179 4.25 6.24 20.27
CA MET A 179 4.44 7.37 19.35
C MET A 179 4.73 8.67 20.07
N LYS A 180 4.11 8.90 21.24
CA LYS A 180 4.38 10.06 22.08
C LYS A 180 5.79 10.02 22.67
N ASP A 181 6.23 8.84 23.13
CA ASP A 181 7.54 8.67 23.76
C ASP A 181 8.68 8.74 22.73
N HIS A 182 8.52 8.14 21.55
CA HIS A 182 9.57 8.06 20.53
C HIS A 182 9.57 9.22 19.52
N TYR A 183 8.39 9.74 19.16
CA TYR A 183 8.26 10.73 18.08
C TYR A 183 7.60 12.03 18.53
N GLN A 184 7.13 12.14 19.77
CA GLN A 184 6.35 13.28 20.28
C GLN A 184 5.08 13.59 19.46
N ILE A 185 4.55 12.59 18.75
CA ILE A 185 3.34 12.70 17.94
C ILE A 185 2.11 12.31 18.78
N ASP A 186 1.09 13.17 18.79
CA ASP A 186 -0.20 12.85 19.43
C ASP A 186 -1.14 12.14 18.44
N LEU A 187 -1.38 10.85 18.68
CA LEU A 187 -2.28 10.03 17.85
C LEU A 187 -3.77 10.39 18.00
N ASN A 188 -4.16 11.25 18.95
CA ASN A 188 -5.55 11.67 19.10
C ASN A 188 -6.13 12.34 17.85
N ASN A 189 -5.25 12.92 17.01
CA ASN A 189 -5.62 13.73 15.85
C ASN A 189 -5.35 13.12 14.47
N VAL A 190 -4.92 11.86 14.41
CA VAL A 190 -4.55 11.22 13.14
C VAL A 190 -5.29 9.88 12.99
N THR A 191 -5.62 9.53 11.76
CA THR A 191 -6.09 8.17 11.44
C THR A 191 -4.86 7.29 11.21
N TYR A 192 -4.86 6.07 11.72
CA TYR A 192 -3.73 5.16 11.48
C TYR A 192 -4.18 3.71 11.35
N ILE A 193 -3.35 2.93 10.66
CA ILE A 193 -3.39 1.47 10.64
C ILE A 193 -1.99 0.98 10.99
N GLY A 194 -1.87 -0.11 11.73
CA GLY A 194 -0.56 -0.59 12.14
C GLY A 194 -0.62 -1.98 12.72
N SER A 195 0.50 -2.67 12.66
CA SER A 195 0.68 -3.97 13.30
C SER A 195 1.74 -3.84 14.38
N ILE A 196 1.31 -4.10 15.62
CA ILE A 196 2.19 -4.16 16.78
C ILE A 196 2.30 -5.63 17.18
N TYR A 197 3.48 -6.20 16.96
CA TYR A 197 3.75 -7.64 17.15
C TYR A 197 3.75 -8.05 18.62
N PHE A 198 4.19 -7.15 19.51
CA PHE A 198 4.28 -7.41 20.94
C PHE A 198 3.65 -6.26 21.74
N ILE A 199 2.69 -6.59 22.58
CA ILE A 199 2.03 -5.66 23.51
C ILE A 199 2.47 -5.96 24.95
N LYS A 200 2.45 -4.96 25.83
CA LYS A 200 2.74 -5.18 27.26
C LYS A 200 1.44 -5.53 27.99
N ASP A 201 1.43 -6.66 28.69
CA ASP A 201 0.34 -7.03 29.61
C ASP A 201 0.34 -6.10 30.84
N GLY A 202 -0.74 -6.10 31.64
CA GLY A 202 -0.89 -5.30 32.85
C GLY A 202 0.19 -5.51 33.92
N LYS A 203 1.02 -6.55 33.77
CA LYS A 203 2.22 -6.85 34.58
C LYS A 203 3.53 -6.36 33.95
N GLY A 204 3.47 -5.61 32.84
CA GLY A 204 4.63 -5.08 32.11
C GLY A 204 5.37 -6.10 31.24
N LYS A 205 4.91 -7.35 31.16
CA LYS A 205 5.53 -8.41 30.35
C LYS A 205 5.08 -8.28 28.89
N SER A 206 6.03 -8.34 27.95
CA SER A 206 5.72 -8.39 26.52
C SER A 206 5.06 -9.73 26.16
N VAL A 207 3.85 -9.66 25.62
CA VAL A 207 3.07 -10.80 25.11
C VAL A 207 2.83 -10.62 23.61
N PRO A 208 2.86 -11.72 22.82
CA PRO A 208 2.62 -11.63 21.39
C PRO A 208 1.17 -11.22 21.11
N ASN A 209 0.99 -10.30 20.17
CA ASN A 209 -0.32 -9.94 19.66
C ASN A 209 -0.70 -10.92 18.54
N GLU A 210 -1.36 -12.01 18.91
CA GLU A 210 -1.75 -13.08 17.99
C GLU A 210 -2.57 -12.57 16.81
N PHE A 211 -3.43 -11.58 17.04
CA PHE A 211 -4.29 -10.99 16.01
C PHE A 211 -3.47 -10.22 14.97
N ALA A 212 -2.54 -9.37 15.43
CA ALA A 212 -1.65 -8.61 14.55
C ALA A 212 -0.66 -9.52 13.81
N LEU A 213 -0.15 -10.57 14.48
CA LEU A 213 0.73 -11.58 13.89
C LEU A 213 0.02 -12.40 12.82
N LEU A 214 -1.25 -12.78 13.05
CA LEU A 214 -2.05 -13.50 12.06
C LEU A 214 -2.26 -12.66 10.79
N GLY A 215 -2.69 -11.40 10.95
CA GLY A 215 -2.86 -10.48 9.83
C GLY A 215 -1.58 -10.31 9.02
N MET A 216 -0.45 -10.13 9.70
CA MET A 216 0.85 -9.99 9.03
C MET A 216 1.34 -11.29 8.39
N GLY A 217 1.08 -12.45 9.00
CA GLY A 217 1.36 -13.75 8.39
C GLY A 217 0.62 -13.96 7.07
N ILE A 218 -0.64 -13.51 6.98
CA ILE A 218 -1.41 -13.55 5.73
C ILE A 218 -0.77 -12.63 4.67
N LEU A 219 -0.44 -11.37 5.04
CA LEU A 219 0.18 -10.43 4.09
C LEU A 219 1.55 -10.92 3.59
N PHE A 220 2.37 -11.50 4.48
CA PHE A 220 3.65 -12.10 4.08
C PHE A 220 3.48 -13.31 3.19
N SER A 221 2.47 -14.15 3.42
CA SER A 221 2.17 -15.30 2.56
C SER A 221 1.77 -14.86 1.15
N ILE A 222 1.00 -13.77 1.03
CA ILE A 222 0.68 -13.16 -0.26
C ILE A 222 1.96 -12.67 -0.95
N MET A 223 2.82 -11.95 -0.22
CA MET A 223 4.07 -11.43 -0.78
C MET A 223 5.02 -12.54 -1.22
N ASP A 224 5.16 -13.60 -0.44
CA ASP A 224 5.96 -14.77 -0.78
C ASP A 224 5.43 -15.48 -2.03
N ALA A 225 4.11 -15.72 -2.09
CA ALA A 225 3.47 -16.30 -3.26
C ALA A 225 3.68 -15.45 -4.53
N VAL A 226 3.67 -14.12 -4.43
CA VAL A 226 3.96 -13.21 -5.55
C VAL A 226 5.44 -13.27 -5.93
N THR A 227 6.35 -13.30 -4.95
CA THR A 227 7.80 -13.34 -5.17
C THR A 227 8.22 -14.62 -5.88
N GLN A 228 7.68 -15.78 -5.48
CA GLN A 228 7.93 -17.07 -6.12
C GLN A 228 7.53 -17.13 -7.60
N GLN A 229 6.68 -16.22 -8.09
CA GLN A 229 6.32 -16.14 -9.51
C GLN A 229 7.31 -15.31 -10.33
N ILE A 230 8.18 -14.55 -9.67
CA ILE A 230 9.16 -13.65 -10.31
C ILE A 230 10.52 -14.35 -10.46
N GLU A 231 10.85 -15.26 -9.54
CA GLU A 231 12.04 -16.13 -9.60
C GLU A 231 11.94 -17.23 -10.67
#